data_AF-A0A7S1LTZ3-F1
#
_entry.id   AF-A0A7S1LTZ3-F1
#
_cell.length_a   1.000
_cell.length_b   1.000
_cell.length_c   1.000
_cell.angle_alpha   90.00
_cell.angle_beta   90.00
_cell.angle_gamma   90.00
#
_symmetry.space_group_name_H-M   'P 1'
#
loop_
_entity.id
_entity.type
_entity.pdbx_description
1 polymer ?
#
loop_
_entity_poly.entity_id
_entity_poly.type
_entity_poly.pdbx_seq_one_letter_code
_entity_poly.pdbx_strand_id
1 'polypeptide(L)'
;QRAAMWRDAEAQRAIVRAAQLAAPGDRASREAALGILQGLAMEPENREPMWQASSGARAALVAAARLKAPEDRKARLYAVLTLQKLAASADNKRAMWRGG
;
A
#
# COMPACT_ATOMS: atom_id res chain seq x y z
N GLN A 1 -0.28 -18.63 2.66
CA GLN A 1 -0.57 -17.98 1.36
C GLN A 1 -0.69 -16.47 1.57
N ARG A 2 -0.30 -15.62 0.61
CA ARG A 2 -0.32 -14.14 0.74
C ARG A 2 -1.69 -13.56 1.08
N ALA A 3 -2.78 -14.20 0.67
CA ALA A 3 -4.14 -13.84 1.06
C ALA A 3 -4.37 -13.97 2.59
N ALA A 4 -3.84 -15.01 3.21
CA ALA A 4 -3.94 -15.21 4.66
C ALA A 4 -3.17 -14.14 5.46
N MET A 5 -2.04 -13.67 4.91
CA MET A 5 -1.21 -12.65 5.56
C MET A 5 -1.92 -11.29 5.66
N TRP A 6 -2.69 -10.89 4.63
CA TRP A 6 -3.44 -9.62 4.69
C TRP A 6 -4.60 -9.64 5.71
N ARG A 7 -5.14 -10.82 6.00
CA ARG A 7 -6.20 -11.03 6.99
C ARG A 7 -5.68 -11.07 8.43
N ASP A 8 -4.38 -11.24 8.61
CA ASP A 8 -3.75 -11.09 9.92
C ASP A 8 -3.68 -9.60 10.30
N ALA A 9 -4.46 -9.22 11.30
CA ALA A 9 -4.63 -7.82 11.68
C ALA A 9 -3.35 -7.21 12.26
N GLU A 10 -2.50 -8.00 12.91
CA GLU A 10 -1.24 -7.52 13.48
C GLU A 10 -0.20 -7.29 12.37
N ALA A 11 -0.02 -8.26 11.48
CA ALA A 11 0.83 -8.14 10.31
C ALA A 11 0.40 -6.96 9.43
N GLN A 12 -0.91 -6.84 9.15
CA GLN A 12 -1.47 -5.72 8.39
C GLN A 12 -1.10 -4.38 9.03
N ARG A 13 -1.36 -4.20 10.34
CA ARG A 13 -1.04 -2.96 11.05
C ARG A 13 0.45 -2.65 11.05
N ALA A 14 1.30 -3.64 11.28
CA ALA A 14 2.75 -3.48 11.29
C ALA A 14 3.27 -3.01 9.92
N ILE A 15 2.82 -3.65 8.84
CA ILE A 15 3.18 -3.28 7.47
C ILE A 15 2.71 -1.86 7.14
N VAL A 16 1.45 -1.54 7.43
CA VAL A 16 0.91 -0.20 7.12
C VAL A 16 1.64 0.88 7.92
N ARG A 17 1.90 0.65 9.21
CA ARG A 17 2.64 1.59 10.05
C ARG A 17 4.06 1.83 9.52
N ALA A 18 4.76 0.76 9.12
CA ALA A 18 6.09 0.89 8.52
C ALA A 18 6.06 1.65 7.19
N ALA A 19 5.03 1.44 6.35
CA ALA A 19 4.85 2.17 5.10
C ALA A 19 4.56 3.67 5.29
N GLN A 20 4.07 4.06 6.47
CA GLN A 20 3.77 5.46 6.83
C GLN A 20 4.96 6.21 7.46
N LEU A 21 6.07 5.52 7.78
CA LEU A 21 7.23 6.17 8.39
C LEU A 21 7.77 7.26 7.46
N ALA A 22 8.02 8.46 8.00
CA ALA A 22 8.43 9.62 7.21
C ALA A 22 9.89 10.04 7.45
N ALA A 23 10.52 9.57 8.54
CA ALA A 23 11.88 10.00 8.87
C ALA A 23 12.89 9.50 7.81
N PRO A 24 13.95 10.28 7.52
CA PRO A 24 15.00 9.84 6.59
C PRO A 24 15.66 8.51 7.00
N GLY A 25 15.80 8.25 8.30
CA GLY A 25 16.34 6.99 8.82
C GLY A 25 15.46 5.77 8.55
N ASP A 26 14.16 5.97 8.32
CA ASP A 26 13.19 4.89 8.13
C ASP A 26 12.95 4.53 6.65
N ARG A 27 13.72 5.11 5.73
CA ARG A 27 13.57 4.90 4.28
C ARG A 27 13.51 3.43 3.90
N ALA A 28 14.44 2.62 4.42
CA ALA A 28 14.51 1.20 4.11
C ALA A 28 13.27 0.45 4.62
N SER A 29 12.82 0.74 5.84
CA SER A 29 11.62 0.16 6.43
C SER A 29 10.36 0.51 5.64
N ARG A 30 10.23 1.79 5.24
CA ARG A 30 9.12 2.25 4.38
C ARG A 30 9.14 1.56 3.02
N GLU A 31 10.31 1.49 2.38
CA GLU A 31 10.47 0.82 1.08
C GLU A 31 10.09 -0.65 1.16
N ALA A 32 10.60 -1.38 2.16
CA ALA A 32 10.30 -2.79 2.36
C ALA A 32 8.81 -3.02 2.61
N ALA A 33 8.19 -2.20 3.45
CA ALA A 33 6.76 -2.28 3.72
C ALA A 33 5.90 -2.03 2.47
N LEU A 34 6.26 -1.02 1.66
CA LEU A 34 5.59 -0.77 0.37
C LEU A 34 5.81 -1.91 -0.63
N GLY A 35 6.98 -2.54 -0.63
CA GLY A 35 7.25 -3.75 -1.41
C GLY A 35 6.37 -4.93 -0.97
N ILE A 36 6.16 -5.13 0.33
CA ILE A 36 5.24 -6.14 0.86
C ILE A 36 3.81 -5.83 0.40
N LEU A 37 3.34 -4.58 0.54
CA LEU A 37 2.02 -4.17 0.07
C LEU A 37 1.85 -4.44 -1.44
N GLN A 38 2.87 -4.16 -2.25
CA GLN A 38 2.86 -4.47 -3.68
C GLN A 38 2.72 -5.97 -3.94
N GLY A 39 3.46 -6.81 -3.21
CA GLY A 39 3.38 -8.26 -3.31
C GLY A 39 2.03 -8.82 -2.86
N LEU A 40 1.41 -8.25 -1.83
CA LEU A 40 0.08 -8.64 -1.36
C LEU A 40 -1.02 -8.25 -2.35
N ALA A 41 -0.91 -7.09 -3.01
CA ALA A 41 -1.87 -6.62 -4.02
C ALA A 41 -1.85 -7.43 -5.33
N MET A 42 -0.79 -8.24 -5.55
CA MET A 42 -0.77 -9.18 -6.67
C MET A 42 -1.90 -10.21 -6.57
N GLU A 43 -2.25 -10.62 -5.36
CA GLU A 43 -3.37 -11.52 -5.09
C GLU A 43 -4.71 -10.78 -5.29
N PRO A 44 -5.59 -11.22 -6.21
CA PRO A 44 -6.87 -10.56 -6.48
C PRO A 44 -7.74 -10.37 -5.23
N GLU A 45 -7.78 -11.38 -4.36
CA GLU A 45 -8.57 -11.41 -3.12
C GLU A 45 -8.18 -10.30 -2.12
N ASN A 46 -6.94 -9.81 -2.18
CA ASN A 46 -6.47 -8.76 -1.28
C ASN A 46 -6.83 -7.37 -1.78
N ARG A 47 -7.09 -7.19 -3.08
CA ARG A 47 -7.18 -5.85 -3.69
C ARG A 47 -8.28 -5.01 -3.10
N GLU A 48 -9.49 -5.56 -3.01
CA GLU A 48 -10.62 -4.85 -2.41
C GLU A 48 -10.37 -4.50 -0.93
N PRO A 49 -10.10 -5.46 -0.03
CA PRO A 49 -9.91 -5.13 1.39
C PRO A 49 -8.69 -4.23 1.66
N MET A 50 -7.67 -4.23 0.79
CA MET A 50 -6.55 -3.28 0.86
C MET A 50 -6.95 -1.84 0.55
N TRP A 51 -7.91 -1.63 -0.34
CA TRP A 51 -8.38 -0.29 -0.69
C TRP A 51 -9.37 0.29 0.33
N GLN A 52 -10.15 -0.58 0.98
CA GLN A 52 -11.15 -0.19 1.96
C GLN A 52 -10.52 0.54 3.18
N ALA A 53 -11.29 1.46 3.76
CA ALA A 53 -10.80 2.53 4.64
C ALA A 53 -10.14 2.03 5.94
N SER A 54 -10.54 0.86 6.46
CA SER A 54 -10.19 0.42 7.82
C SER A 54 -8.72 0.06 8.04
N SER A 55 -7.96 -0.18 6.97
CA SER A 55 -6.56 -0.64 7.08
C SER A 55 -5.54 0.50 7.10
N GLY A 56 -5.88 1.70 6.64
CA GLY A 56 -4.93 2.81 6.45
C GLY A 56 -3.95 2.62 5.27
N ALA A 57 -4.01 1.50 4.54
CA ALA A 57 -3.12 1.22 3.42
C ALA A 57 -3.33 2.20 2.25
N ARG A 58 -4.58 2.55 1.94
CA ARG A 58 -4.90 3.61 0.95
C ARG A 58 -4.14 4.90 1.25
N ALA A 59 -4.20 5.39 2.48
CA ALA A 59 -3.55 6.63 2.88
C ALA A 59 -2.02 6.53 2.78
N ALA A 60 -1.44 5.41 3.25
CA ALA A 60 -0.01 5.15 3.16
C ALA A 60 0.49 5.15 1.71
N LEU A 61 -0.22 4.47 0.81
CA LEU A 61 0.13 4.38 -0.61
C LEU A 61 0.04 5.74 -1.30
N VAL A 62 -1.03 6.52 -1.05
CA VAL A 62 -1.17 7.86 -1.62
C VAL A 62 -0.08 8.81 -1.12
N ALA A 63 0.26 8.74 0.18
CA ALA A 63 1.34 9.54 0.75
C ALA A 63 2.70 9.17 0.14
N ALA A 64 3.02 7.87 0.05
CA ALA A 64 4.27 7.38 -0.50
C ALA A 64 4.43 7.73 -2.00
N ALA A 65 3.35 7.67 -2.78
CA ALA A 65 3.36 8.06 -4.19
C ALA A 65 3.68 9.56 -4.40
N ARG A 66 3.45 10.40 -3.38
CA ARG A 66 3.68 11.85 -3.42
C ARG A 66 5.08 12.27 -2.94
N LEU A 67 5.90 11.35 -2.44
CA LEU A 67 7.25 11.66 -1.96
C LEU A 67 8.12 12.27 -3.06
N LYS A 68 8.84 13.35 -2.77
CA LYS A 68 9.59 14.09 -3.81
C LYS A 68 11.08 13.84 -3.82
N ALA A 69 11.65 13.37 -2.71
CA ALA A 69 13.10 13.20 -2.61
C ALA A 69 13.59 12.14 -3.63
N PRO A 70 14.76 12.34 -4.26
CA PRO A 70 15.33 11.37 -5.20
C PRO A 70 15.51 9.99 -4.56
N GLU A 71 15.88 9.94 -3.27
CA GLU A 71 16.12 8.69 -2.55
C GLU A 71 14.82 7.90 -2.31
N ASP A 72 13.66 8.55 -2.37
CA ASP A 72 12.34 7.92 -2.21
C ASP A 72 11.80 7.31 -3.51
N ARG A 73 12.62 7.25 -4.58
CA ARG A 73 12.21 6.75 -5.89
C ARG A 73 11.57 5.36 -5.82
N LYS A 74 12.15 4.44 -5.05
CA LYS A 74 11.61 3.08 -4.93
C LYS A 74 10.30 3.04 -4.13
N ALA A 75 10.22 3.79 -3.03
CA ALA A 75 8.98 3.94 -2.27
C ALA A 75 7.84 4.46 -3.16
N ARG A 76 8.09 5.52 -3.96
CA ARG A 76 7.13 6.00 -4.97
C ARG A 76 6.73 4.90 -5.96
N LEU A 77 7.71 4.18 -6.51
CA LEU A 77 7.47 3.15 -7.50
C LEU A 77 6.58 2.04 -6.95
N TYR A 78 6.90 1.49 -5.78
CA TYR A 78 6.07 0.46 -5.14
C TYR A 78 4.67 0.97 -4.83
N ALA A 79 4.53 2.22 -4.35
CA ALA A 79 3.23 2.81 -4.09
C ALA A 79 2.38 2.90 -5.37
N VAL A 80 2.92 3.43 -6.46
CA VAL A 80 2.22 3.56 -7.75
C VAL A 80 1.87 2.20 -8.35
N LEU A 81 2.80 1.24 -8.31
CA LEU A 81 2.54 -0.12 -8.77
C LEU A 81 1.45 -0.80 -7.94
N THR A 82 1.45 -0.61 -6.62
CA THR A 82 0.40 -1.14 -5.75
C THR A 82 -0.94 -0.52 -6.10
N LEU A 83 -1.02 0.81 -6.22
CA LEU A 83 -2.25 1.52 -6.63
C LEU A 83 -2.77 1.03 -7.99
N GLN A 84 -1.88 0.78 -8.96
CA GLN A 84 -2.26 0.19 -10.25
C GLN A 84 -2.88 -1.21 -10.07
N LYS A 85 -2.32 -2.07 -9.22
CA LYS A 85 -2.88 -3.39 -8.94
C LYS A 85 -4.23 -3.30 -8.23
N LEU A 86 -4.37 -2.40 -7.25
CA LEU A 86 -5.65 -2.18 -6.57
C LEU A 86 -6.71 -1.68 -7.55
N ALA A 87 -6.35 -0.77 -8.47
CA ALA A 87 -7.22 -0.27 -9.52
C ALA A 87 -7.59 -1.33 -10.57
N ALA A 88 -6.97 -2.51 -10.58
CA ALA A 88 -7.37 -3.59 -11.48
C ALA A 88 -8.68 -4.28 -11.02
N SER A 89 -9.04 -4.18 -9.74
CA SER A 89 -10.32 -4.69 -9.22
C SER A 89 -11.49 -3.78 -9.65
N ALA A 90 -12.58 -4.38 -10.14
CA ALA A 90 -13.75 -3.64 -10.60
C ALA A 90 -14.40 -2.81 -9.49
N ASP A 91 -14.43 -3.33 -8.26
CA ASP A 91 -14.99 -2.66 -7.10
C ASP A 91 -14.15 -1.45 -6.69
N ASN A 92 -12.83 -1.64 -6.67
CA ASN A 92 -11.88 -0.55 -6.39
C ASN A 92 -11.91 0.54 -7.45
N LYS A 93 -12.03 0.20 -8.75
CA LYS A 93 -12.14 1.22 -9.81
C LYS A 93 -13.26 2.21 -9.51
N ARG A 94 -14.43 1.70 -9.10
CA ARG A 94 -15.58 2.54 -8.76
C ARG A 94 -15.33 3.31 -7.47
N ALA A 95 -14.82 2.65 -6.42
CA ALA A 95 -14.59 3.25 -5.12
C ALA A 95 -13.52 4.35 -5.15
N MET A 96 -12.48 4.19 -5.98
CA MET A 96 -11.38 5.14 -6.13
C MET A 96 -11.82 6.55 -6.53
N TRP A 97 -12.90 6.66 -7.31
CA TRP A 97 -13.42 7.94 -7.82
C TRP A 97 -14.64 8.46 -7.05
N ARG A 98 -15.20 7.66 -6.13
CA ARG A 98 -16.39 8.03 -5.35
C ARG A 98 -16.07 8.59 -3.96
N GLY A 99 -14.82 8.53 -3.52
CA GLY A 99 -14.37 9.03 -2.22
C GLY A 99 -13.27 10.07 -2.35
N GLY A 100 -13.67 11.31 -2.67
CA GLY A 100 -12.89 12.53 -2.46
C GLY A 100 -13.43 13.24 -1.22
#